data_AF-A0A6V7RJX9-F1
#
_entry.id   AF-A0A6V7RJX9-F1
#
_cell.length_a   1.000
_cell.length_b   1.000
_cell.length_c   1.000
_cell.angle_alpha   90.00
_cell.angle_beta   90.00
_cell.angle_gamma   90.00
#
_symmetry.space_group_name_H-M   'P 1'
#
loop_
_entity.id
_entity.type
_entity.pdbx_description
1 polymer ?
#
loop_
_entity_poly.entity_id
_entity_poly.type
_entity_poly.pdbx_seq_one_letter_code
_entity_poly.pdbx_strand_id
1 'polypeptide(L)'
;MLGLFIYKVIYMNYQTVGQDDQISLSDIIDDLESNDITNFLKDDANIIKDKTVVEAILLFTYALNNLDTIPSDEKREQHVLTGDFYFSEFYFALSRESKMDIVYEMVEISKTLSSRKSKIYEENIEIDLEEVKYLLFAPLLYLIDNDYVKLGLDSAIDKYLIDKDLSEITYIKNIKGDD
;
A
#
# COMPACT_ATOMS: atom_id res chain seq x y z
N MET A 1 17.06 10.60 5.91
CA MET A 1 18.12 10.75 4.88
C MET A 1 18.10 9.64 3.82
N LEU A 2 17.29 8.57 3.93
CA LEU A 2 17.12 7.54 2.90
C LEU A 2 16.23 7.99 1.72
N GLY A 3 15.14 8.72 1.97
CA GLY A 3 14.23 9.17 0.90
C GLY A 3 14.88 10.08 -0.17
N LEU A 4 15.91 10.84 0.21
CA LEU A 4 16.67 11.70 -0.71
C LEU A 4 17.61 10.89 -1.63
N PHE A 5 18.08 9.72 -1.16
CA PHE A 5 18.92 8.84 -1.97
C PHE A 5 18.09 8.04 -2.96
N ILE A 6 16.91 7.54 -2.56
CA ILE A 6 15.97 6.85 -3.45
C ILE A 6 15.51 7.80 -4.57
N TYR A 7 15.10 9.02 -4.21
CA TYR A 7 14.70 10.05 -5.18
C TYR A 7 15.81 10.34 -6.23
N LYS A 8 17.06 10.46 -5.79
CA LYS A 8 18.18 10.79 -6.68
C LYS A 8 18.54 9.64 -7.63
N VAL A 9 18.43 8.38 -7.18
CA VAL A 9 18.71 7.20 -8.00
C VAL A 9 17.58 6.95 -9.01
N ILE A 10 16.32 7.10 -8.60
CA ILE A 10 15.16 7.01 -9.50
C ILE A 10 15.25 8.12 -10.57
N TYR A 11 15.45 9.38 -10.17
CA TYR A 11 15.52 10.50 -11.14
C TYR A 11 16.66 10.35 -12.17
N MET A 12 17.81 9.78 -11.78
CA MET A 12 18.93 9.56 -12.71
C MET A 12 18.69 8.43 -13.72
N ASN A 13 18.04 7.34 -13.32
CA ASN A 13 17.81 6.20 -14.23
C ASN A 13 16.69 6.48 -15.25
N TYR A 14 15.70 7.30 -14.92
CA TYR A 14 14.58 7.60 -15.84
C TYR A 14 14.93 8.62 -16.94
N GLN A 15 16.00 9.41 -16.80
CA GLN A 15 16.46 10.29 -17.89
C GLN A 15 17.16 9.51 -19.03
N THR A 16 17.57 8.28 -18.77
CA THR A 16 18.33 7.44 -19.72
C THR A 16 17.50 6.42 -20.48
N VAL A 17 16.27 6.14 -20.05
CA VAL A 17 15.37 5.17 -20.71
C VAL A 17 14.37 5.93 -21.56
N GLY A 18 14.40 5.68 -22.87
CA GLY A 18 13.54 6.32 -23.86
C GLY A 18 12.05 6.20 -23.51
N GLN A 19 11.27 7.19 -23.95
CA GLN A 19 9.85 7.36 -23.61
C GLN A 19 8.89 6.30 -24.19
N ASP A 20 9.35 5.27 -24.90
CA ASP A 20 8.49 4.39 -25.72
C ASP A 20 8.02 3.07 -25.05
N ASP A 21 8.59 2.66 -23.91
CA ASP A 21 8.21 1.39 -23.21
C ASP A 21 7.88 1.63 -21.72
N GLN A 22 7.23 2.74 -21.36
CA GLN A 22 6.83 2.98 -19.97
C GLN A 22 5.56 2.17 -19.64
N ILE A 23 5.71 1.13 -18.81
CA ILE A 23 4.59 0.46 -18.14
C ILE A 23 3.81 1.53 -17.37
N SER A 24 2.51 1.66 -17.64
CA SER A 24 1.66 2.61 -16.93
C SER A 24 1.28 2.05 -15.55
N LEU A 25 0.94 2.94 -14.61
CA LEU A 25 0.42 2.52 -13.30
C LEU A 25 -0.78 1.56 -13.46
N SER A 26 -1.70 1.88 -14.37
CA SER A 26 -2.87 1.05 -14.65
C SER A 26 -2.48 -0.36 -15.11
N ASP A 27 -1.43 -0.53 -15.92
CA ASP A 27 -0.95 -1.86 -16.33
C ASP A 27 -0.48 -2.69 -15.12
N ILE A 28 0.23 -2.04 -14.18
CA ILE A 28 0.69 -2.70 -12.94
C ILE A 28 -0.50 -3.10 -12.06
N ILE A 29 -1.50 -2.21 -11.94
CA ILE A 29 -2.72 -2.50 -11.18
C ILE A 29 -3.52 -3.63 -11.84
N ASP A 30 -3.51 -3.72 -13.17
CA ASP A 30 -4.16 -4.79 -13.89
C ASP A 30 -3.55 -6.17 -13.60
N ASP A 31 -2.24 -6.22 -13.41
CA ASP A 31 -1.49 -7.42 -13.03
C ASP A 31 -1.61 -7.81 -11.54
N LEU A 32 -2.15 -6.93 -10.68
CA LEU A 32 -2.42 -7.29 -9.28
C LEU A 32 -3.52 -8.35 -9.18
N GLU A 33 -3.40 -9.21 -8.16
CA GLU A 33 -4.42 -10.20 -7.84
C GLU A 33 -5.80 -9.54 -7.68
N SER A 34 -6.79 -10.12 -8.37
CA SER A 34 -8.17 -9.64 -8.32
C SER A 34 -8.79 -9.98 -6.96
N ASN A 35 -9.26 -8.96 -6.27
CA ASN A 35 -9.99 -9.05 -5.01
C ASN A 35 -10.97 -7.87 -4.90
N ASP A 36 -11.75 -7.81 -3.81
CA ASP A 36 -12.75 -6.76 -3.62
C ASP A 36 -12.16 -5.33 -3.72
N ILE A 37 -10.95 -5.10 -3.19
CA ILE A 37 -10.29 -3.79 -3.22
C ILE A 37 -9.84 -3.44 -4.64
N THR A 38 -9.10 -4.34 -5.32
CA THR A 38 -8.59 -4.07 -6.66
C THR A 38 -9.73 -3.95 -7.67
N ASN A 39 -10.76 -4.78 -7.56
CA ASN A 39 -11.94 -4.69 -8.41
C ASN A 39 -12.71 -3.38 -8.19
N PHE A 40 -12.82 -2.91 -6.95
CA PHE A 40 -13.45 -1.63 -6.64
C PHE A 40 -12.68 -0.45 -7.27
N LEU A 41 -11.35 -0.44 -7.14
CA LEU A 41 -10.49 0.66 -7.59
C LEU A 41 -10.21 0.63 -9.11
N LYS A 42 -10.38 -0.52 -9.78
CA LYS A 42 -10.33 -0.63 -11.25
C LYS A 42 -11.55 -0.03 -11.94
N ASP A 43 -12.70 0.04 -11.26
CA ASP A 43 -13.90 0.66 -11.80
C ASP A 43 -13.84 2.18 -11.65
N ASP A 44 -13.61 2.88 -12.77
CA ASP A 44 -13.55 4.34 -12.85
C ASP A 44 -14.81 5.03 -12.29
N ALA A 45 -15.97 4.36 -12.26
CA ALA A 45 -17.17 4.91 -11.66
C ALA A 45 -17.03 5.09 -10.13
N ASN A 46 -16.07 4.44 -9.49
CA ASN A 46 -15.81 4.56 -8.05
C ASN A 46 -14.76 5.62 -7.70
N ILE A 47 -14.07 6.17 -8.71
CA ILE A 47 -13.08 7.22 -8.55
C ILE A 47 -13.76 8.59 -8.65
N ILE A 48 -13.50 9.46 -7.66
CA ILE A 48 -14.08 10.81 -7.57
C ILE A 48 -13.10 11.86 -8.07
N LYS A 49 -11.81 11.71 -7.71
CA LYS A 49 -10.74 12.66 -8.02
C LYS A 49 -9.69 12.02 -8.92
N ASP A 50 -8.42 12.16 -8.54
CA ASP A 50 -7.26 11.86 -9.33
C ASP A 50 -6.95 10.36 -9.32
N LYS A 51 -7.11 9.69 -10.47
CA LYS A 51 -6.89 8.24 -10.61
C LYS A 51 -5.43 7.86 -10.37
N THR A 52 -4.47 8.69 -10.79
CA THR A 52 -3.04 8.43 -10.57
C THR A 52 -2.75 8.34 -9.07
N VAL A 53 -3.35 9.23 -8.27
CA VAL A 53 -3.19 9.21 -6.81
C VAL A 53 -3.76 7.93 -6.21
N VAL A 54 -4.94 7.52 -6.66
CA VAL A 54 -5.60 6.30 -6.18
C VAL A 54 -4.75 5.06 -6.48
N GLU A 55 -4.30 4.90 -7.73
CA GLU A 55 -3.47 3.77 -8.14
C GLU A 55 -2.12 3.76 -7.42
N ALA A 56 -1.48 4.92 -7.26
CA ALA A 56 -0.23 5.03 -6.53
C ALA A 56 -0.39 4.64 -5.06
N ILE A 57 -1.45 5.11 -4.39
CA ILE A 57 -1.72 4.77 -2.98
C ILE A 57 -2.09 3.29 -2.82
N LEU A 58 -2.75 2.68 -3.80
CA LEU A 58 -2.98 1.23 -3.84
C LEU A 58 -1.64 0.47 -3.86
N LEU A 59 -0.71 0.84 -4.73
CA LEU A 59 0.64 0.24 -4.76
C LEU A 59 1.39 0.44 -3.45
N PHE A 60 1.32 1.64 -2.86
CA PHE A 60 1.92 1.91 -1.56
C PHE A 60 1.38 1.02 -0.45
N THR A 61 0.06 0.78 -0.45
CA THR A 61 -0.60 -0.14 0.48
C THR A 61 -0.10 -1.57 0.30
N TYR A 62 -0.02 -2.03 -0.95
CA TYR A 62 0.50 -3.36 -1.27
C TYR A 62 1.97 -3.52 -0.86
N ALA A 63 2.79 -2.49 -1.06
CA ALA A 63 4.18 -2.48 -0.63
C ALA A 63 4.31 -2.62 0.90
N LEU A 64 3.50 -1.89 1.68
CA LEU A 64 3.47 -2.01 3.13
C LEU A 64 3.02 -3.39 3.59
N ASN A 65 1.93 -3.90 3.03
CA ASN A 65 1.41 -5.22 3.38
C ASN A 65 2.37 -6.34 3.00
N ASN A 66 3.12 -6.18 1.89
CA ASN A 66 4.18 -7.08 1.52
C ASN A 66 5.24 -7.15 2.63
N LEU A 67 5.75 -6.01 3.12
CA LEU A 67 6.71 -5.97 4.23
C LEU A 67 6.23 -6.64 5.53
N ASP A 68 4.92 -6.72 5.74
CA ASP A 68 4.32 -7.33 6.93
C ASP A 68 4.18 -8.85 6.86
N THR A 69 4.26 -9.43 5.66
CA THR A 69 4.13 -10.88 5.43
C THR A 69 5.48 -11.59 5.52
N ILE A 70 5.47 -12.84 5.98
CA ILE A 70 6.69 -13.65 6.07
C ILE A 70 6.85 -14.46 4.77
N PRO A 71 7.83 -14.13 3.90
CA PRO A 71 8.06 -14.92 2.70
C PRO A 71 8.73 -16.26 3.03
N SER A 72 8.53 -17.26 2.18
CA SER A 72 9.35 -18.47 2.21
C SER A 72 10.81 -18.15 1.86
N ASP A 73 11.75 -18.96 2.35
CA ASP A 73 13.18 -18.75 2.11
C ASP A 73 13.53 -18.63 0.61
N GLU A 74 12.87 -19.41 -0.24
CA GLU A 74 13.06 -19.41 -1.70
C GLU A 74 12.54 -18.14 -2.38
N LYS A 75 11.60 -17.43 -1.76
CA LYS A 75 10.95 -16.22 -2.31
C LYS A 75 11.40 -14.93 -1.66
N ARG A 76 12.31 -14.98 -0.67
CA ARG A 76 12.72 -13.80 0.11
C ARG A 76 13.25 -12.65 -0.76
N GLU A 77 14.10 -12.95 -1.74
CA GLU A 77 14.67 -11.93 -2.62
C GLU A 77 13.58 -11.31 -3.51
N GLN A 78 12.75 -12.14 -4.16
CA GLN A 78 11.62 -11.66 -4.97
C GLN A 78 10.67 -10.80 -4.13
N HIS A 79 10.38 -11.22 -2.91
CA HIS A 79 9.48 -10.53 -2.00
C HIS A 79 9.99 -9.11 -1.67
N VAL A 80 11.28 -8.95 -1.36
CA VAL A 80 11.88 -7.63 -1.12
C VAL A 80 11.82 -6.77 -2.38
N LEU A 81 12.20 -7.33 -3.54
CA LEU A 81 12.20 -6.60 -4.81
C LEU A 81 10.80 -6.15 -5.26
N THR A 82 9.77 -6.96 -5.02
CA THR A 82 8.37 -6.59 -5.31
C THR A 82 7.91 -5.40 -4.46
N GLY A 83 8.23 -5.40 -3.16
CA GLY A 83 7.93 -4.25 -2.29
C GLY A 83 8.64 -2.98 -2.73
N ASP A 84 9.94 -3.07 -3.02
CA ASP A 84 10.75 -1.93 -3.49
C ASP A 84 10.27 -1.39 -4.85
N PHE A 85 9.82 -2.28 -5.74
CA PHE A 85 9.23 -1.91 -7.02
C PHE A 85 7.94 -1.08 -6.81
N TYR A 86 6.99 -1.57 -6.01
CA TYR A 86 5.75 -0.83 -5.75
C TYR A 86 5.98 0.53 -5.07
N PHE A 87 6.92 0.62 -4.12
CA PHE A 87 7.31 1.92 -3.56
C PHE A 87 7.88 2.86 -4.62
N SER A 88 8.73 2.35 -5.52
CA SER A 88 9.35 3.15 -6.56
C SER A 88 8.31 3.73 -7.52
N GLU A 89 7.34 2.93 -7.93
CA GLU A 89 6.25 3.37 -8.80
C GLU A 89 5.33 4.39 -8.12
N PHE A 90 5.02 4.20 -6.83
CA PHE A 90 4.33 5.21 -6.02
C PHE A 90 5.06 6.56 -6.01
N TYR A 91 6.36 6.56 -5.68
CA TYR A 91 7.14 7.81 -5.64
C TYR A 91 7.27 8.44 -7.02
N PHE A 92 7.50 7.63 -8.05
CA PHE A 92 7.64 8.10 -9.43
C PHE A 92 6.36 8.79 -9.90
N ALA A 93 5.22 8.12 -9.79
CA ALA A 93 3.93 8.66 -10.24
C ALA A 93 3.59 10.00 -9.58
N LEU A 94 3.65 10.06 -8.24
CA LEU A 94 3.30 11.28 -7.51
C LEU A 94 4.32 12.41 -7.74
N SER A 95 5.60 12.08 -7.92
CA SER A 95 6.61 13.09 -8.23
C SER A 95 6.41 13.75 -9.60
N ARG A 96 5.99 12.99 -10.61
CA ARG A 96 5.69 13.50 -11.95
C ARG A 96 4.54 14.49 -11.95
N GLU A 97 3.55 14.25 -11.11
CA GLU A 97 2.37 15.11 -10.97
C GLU A 97 2.51 16.19 -9.90
N SER A 98 3.70 16.34 -9.31
CA SER A 98 3.99 17.33 -8.26
C SER A 98 3.12 17.19 -6.99
N LYS A 99 2.70 15.96 -6.66
CA LYS A 99 1.84 15.60 -5.50
C LYS A 99 2.67 15.26 -4.25
N MET A 100 3.67 16.09 -3.95
CA MET A 100 4.64 15.81 -2.87
C MET A 100 4.03 15.91 -1.46
N ASP A 101 2.94 16.64 -1.32
CA ASP A 101 2.08 16.67 -0.14
C ASP A 101 1.54 15.27 0.19
N ILE A 102 0.99 14.58 -0.81
CA ILE A 102 0.47 13.20 -0.64
C ILE A 102 1.61 12.25 -0.29
N VAL A 103 2.78 12.37 -0.94
CA VAL A 103 3.97 11.58 -0.61
C VAL A 103 4.35 11.77 0.87
N TYR A 104 4.36 13.01 1.35
CA TYR A 104 4.67 13.31 2.74
C TYR A 104 3.67 12.67 3.70
N GLU A 105 2.37 12.78 3.41
CA GLU A 105 1.30 12.20 4.24
C GLU A 105 1.39 10.67 4.29
N MET A 106 1.64 10.00 3.17
CA MET A 106 1.82 8.54 3.13
C MET A 106 3.04 8.09 3.95
N VAL A 107 4.13 8.86 3.89
CA VAL A 107 5.32 8.60 4.71
C VAL A 107 5.00 8.78 6.20
N GLU A 108 4.25 9.80 6.60
CA GLU A 108 3.84 9.97 8.00
C GLU A 108 2.89 8.86 8.47
N ILE A 109 1.95 8.43 7.63
CA ILE A 109 1.09 7.26 7.90
C ILE A 109 1.96 6.01 8.10
N SER A 110 2.87 5.68 7.18
CA SER A 110 3.72 4.49 7.30
C SER A 110 4.59 4.49 8.57
N LYS A 111 5.13 5.65 9.00
CA LYS A 111 5.88 5.77 10.26
C LYS A 111 4.99 5.49 11.48
N THR A 112 3.77 6.02 11.45
CA THR A 112 2.78 5.83 12.51
C THR A 112 2.40 4.35 12.59
N LEU A 113 2.12 3.72 11.45
CA LEU A 113 1.84 2.28 11.36
C LEU A 113 3.00 1.44 11.87
N SER A 114 4.23 1.70 11.40
CA SER A 114 5.43 0.98 11.84
C SER A 114 5.63 1.08 13.35
N SER A 115 5.53 2.29 13.91
CA SER A 115 5.66 2.51 15.36
C SER A 115 4.58 1.78 16.14
N ARG A 116 3.33 1.78 15.63
CA ARG A 116 2.20 1.10 16.26
C ARG A 116 2.36 -0.43 16.22
N LYS A 117 2.74 -0.99 15.07
CA LYS A 117 3.03 -2.43 14.87
C LYS A 117 4.15 -2.91 15.79
N SER A 118 5.24 -2.16 15.89
CA SER A 118 6.34 -2.48 16.81
C SER A 118 5.86 -2.52 18.26
N LYS A 119 5.07 -1.53 18.69
CA LYS A 119 4.52 -1.51 20.05
C LYS A 119 3.62 -2.71 20.32
N ILE A 120 2.72 -3.05 19.40
CA ILE A 120 1.83 -4.21 19.51
C ILE A 120 2.65 -5.50 19.67
N TYR A 121 3.70 -5.65 18.87
CA TYR A 121 4.57 -6.82 18.91
C TYR A 121 5.38 -6.92 20.21
N GLU A 122 5.96 -5.81 20.67
CA GLU A 122 6.81 -5.76 21.88
C GLU A 122 6.00 -5.95 23.17
N GLU A 123 4.84 -5.29 23.26
CA GLU A 123 3.99 -5.32 24.44
C GLU A 123 2.95 -6.46 24.41
N ASN A 124 2.91 -7.24 23.33
CA ASN A 124 1.95 -8.32 23.09
C ASN A 124 0.49 -7.86 23.29
N ILE A 125 0.17 -6.69 22.71
CA ILE A 125 -1.15 -6.06 22.83
C ILE A 125 -2.17 -6.86 22.03
N GLU A 126 -3.29 -7.18 22.66
CA GLU A 126 -4.46 -7.74 21.98
C GLU A 126 -5.16 -6.63 21.19
N ILE A 127 -5.41 -6.87 19.91
CA ILE A 127 -6.04 -5.91 18.99
C ILE A 127 -7.35 -6.47 18.44
N ASP A 128 -8.27 -5.59 18.08
CA ASP A 128 -9.52 -5.96 17.41
C ASP A 128 -9.39 -5.85 15.89
N LEU A 129 -10.43 -6.32 15.18
CA LEU A 129 -10.44 -6.34 13.72
C LEU A 129 -10.38 -4.94 13.10
N GLU A 130 -10.91 -3.92 13.78
CA GLU A 130 -10.86 -2.53 13.31
C GLU A 130 -9.43 -1.97 13.38
N GLU A 131 -8.70 -2.28 14.45
CA GLU A 131 -7.28 -1.95 14.54
C GLU A 131 -6.47 -2.70 13.47
N VAL A 132 -6.77 -3.98 13.20
CA VAL A 132 -6.13 -4.73 12.10
C VAL A 132 -6.39 -4.05 10.74
N LYS A 133 -7.65 -3.67 10.47
CA LYS A 133 -8.05 -2.93 9.27
C LYS A 133 -7.24 -1.64 9.12
N TYR A 134 -7.15 -0.84 10.18
CA TYR A 134 -6.35 0.38 10.16
C TYR A 134 -4.86 0.09 9.90
N LEU A 135 -4.30 -0.93 10.55
CA LEU A 135 -2.89 -1.29 10.42
C LEU A 135 -2.47 -1.74 9.02
N LEU A 136 -3.39 -2.35 8.27
CA LEU A 136 -3.17 -2.84 6.91
C LEU A 136 -3.61 -1.84 5.82
N PHE A 137 -4.61 -1.00 6.11
CA PHE A 137 -5.28 -0.22 5.06
C PHE A 137 -5.41 1.27 5.35
N ALA A 138 -4.74 1.82 6.37
CA ALA A 138 -4.74 3.27 6.62
C ALA A 138 -4.45 4.14 5.36
N PRO A 139 -3.55 3.77 4.42
CA PRO A 139 -3.39 4.54 3.18
C PRO A 139 -4.65 4.51 2.28
N LEU A 140 -5.39 3.40 2.24
CA LEU A 140 -6.66 3.34 1.50
C LEU A 140 -7.77 4.11 2.22
N LEU A 141 -7.80 4.08 3.55
CA LEU A 141 -8.74 4.89 4.35
C LEU A 141 -8.49 6.39 4.11
N TYR A 142 -7.24 6.81 3.93
CA TYR A 142 -6.91 8.18 3.53
C TYR A 142 -7.59 8.59 2.21
N LEU A 143 -7.73 7.69 1.24
CA LEU A 143 -8.44 7.98 -0.02
C LEU A 143 -9.93 8.28 0.24
N ILE A 144 -10.53 7.59 1.21
CA ILE A 144 -11.93 7.81 1.61
C ILE A 144 -12.05 9.16 2.32
N ASP A 145 -11.21 9.40 3.32
CA ASP A 145 -11.23 10.62 4.15
C ASP A 145 -10.98 11.90 3.34
N ASN A 146 -10.28 11.78 2.22
CA ASN A 146 -9.95 12.89 1.33
C ASN A 146 -10.75 12.89 0.03
N ASP A 147 -11.88 12.18 -0.04
CA ASP A 147 -12.81 12.12 -1.17
C ASP A 147 -12.17 11.76 -2.52
N TYR A 148 -11.13 10.92 -2.54
CA TYR A 148 -10.56 10.42 -3.80
C TYR A 148 -11.44 9.32 -4.43
N VAL A 149 -12.17 8.60 -3.58
CA VAL A 149 -12.97 7.42 -3.95
C VAL A 149 -14.31 7.44 -3.20
N LYS A 150 -15.28 6.68 -3.69
CA LYS A 150 -16.56 6.50 -2.99
C LYS A 150 -16.38 5.71 -1.68
N LEU A 151 -17.26 5.97 -0.71
CA LEU A 151 -17.33 5.27 0.58
C LEU A 151 -17.41 3.74 0.47
N GLY A 152 -17.82 3.20 -0.69
CA GLY A 152 -17.88 1.76 -0.94
C GLY A 152 -16.52 1.05 -0.82
N LEU A 153 -15.40 1.77 -0.85
CA LEU A 153 -14.07 1.20 -0.62
C LEU A 153 -13.98 0.59 0.79
N ASP A 154 -14.60 1.23 1.78
CA ASP A 154 -14.59 0.75 3.17
C ASP A 154 -15.19 -0.66 3.27
N SER A 155 -16.33 -0.86 2.62
CA SER A 155 -16.98 -2.17 2.54
C SER A 155 -16.20 -3.19 1.71
N ALA A 156 -15.44 -2.76 0.72
CA ALA A 156 -14.55 -3.64 -0.05
C ALA A 156 -13.36 -4.11 0.80
N ILE A 157 -12.81 -3.22 1.64
CA ILE A 157 -11.76 -3.55 2.61
C ILE A 157 -12.30 -4.56 3.64
N ASP A 158 -13.50 -4.34 4.17
CA ASP A 158 -14.09 -5.25 5.16
C ASP A 158 -14.25 -6.67 4.60
N LYS A 159 -14.74 -6.80 3.37
CA LYS A 159 -14.88 -8.10 2.70
C LYS A 159 -13.53 -8.79 2.50
N TYR A 160 -12.55 -8.05 1.98
CA TYR A 160 -11.20 -8.58 1.79
C TYR A 160 -10.59 -9.04 3.12
N LEU A 161 -10.82 -8.30 4.20
CA LEU A 161 -10.28 -8.62 5.51
C LEU A 161 -10.90 -9.89 6.12
N ILE A 162 -12.19 -10.14 5.89
CA ILE A 162 -12.87 -11.38 6.34
C ILE A 162 -12.25 -12.63 5.69
N ASP A 163 -11.84 -12.53 4.42
CA ASP A 163 -11.29 -13.66 3.67
C ASP A 163 -9.77 -13.81 3.83
N LYS A 164 -9.10 -12.87 4.51
CA LYS A 164 -7.64 -12.84 4.65
C LYS A 164 -7.17 -13.73 5.81
N ASP A 165 -6.20 -14.60 5.54
CA ASP A 165 -5.49 -15.31 6.60
C ASP A 165 -4.56 -14.35 7.36
N LEU A 166 -4.95 -14.00 8.59
CA LEU A 166 -4.20 -13.08 9.45
C LEU A 166 -3.01 -13.76 10.15
N SER A 167 -2.92 -15.09 10.11
CA SER A 167 -1.82 -15.83 10.73
C SER A 167 -0.47 -15.63 10.02
N GLU A 168 -0.50 -15.17 8.76
CA GLU A 168 0.69 -14.89 7.96
C GLU A 168 1.30 -13.49 8.25
N ILE A 169 0.66 -12.69 9.12
CA ILE A 169 1.06 -11.30 9.41
C ILE A 169 1.94 -11.25 10.67
N THR A 170 3.17 -10.77 10.51
CA THR A 170 4.26 -10.93 11.49
C THR A 170 3.98 -10.35 12.89
N TYR A 171 3.20 -9.27 12.99
CA TYR A 171 2.92 -8.57 14.25
C TYR A 171 1.58 -8.95 14.89
N ILE A 172 0.74 -9.72 14.20
CA ILE A 172 -0.58 -10.12 14.70
C ILE A 172 -0.43 -11.44 15.43
N LYS A 173 -0.35 -11.39 16.76
CA LYS A 173 -0.22 -12.59 17.61
C LYS A 173 -1.47 -12.92 18.41
N ASN A 174 -2.34 -11.94 18.68
CA ASN A 174 -3.56 -12.09 19.47
C ASN A 174 -4.64 -11.15 18.93
N ILE A 175 -5.65 -11.71 18.26
CA ILE A 175 -6.84 -10.97 17.81
C ILE A 175 -7.97 -11.28 18.77
N LYS A 176 -8.69 -10.25 19.20
CA LYS A 176 -9.87 -10.39 20.04
C LYS A 176 -11.07 -10.86 19.22
N GLY A 177 -11.54 -12.08 19.48
CA GLY A 177 -12.83 -12.57 18.95
C GLY A 177 -12.75 -13.65 17.87
N ASP A 178 -11.58 -14.24 17.61
CA ASP A 178 -11.52 -15.55 16.93
C ASP A 178 -11.89 -16.65 17.94
N ASP A 179 -13.18 -16.97 18.02
CA ASP A 179 -13.71 -18.19 18.66
C ASP A 179 -13.81 -19.33 17.63
#